data_AF-A0A348XHH9-F1
#
_entry.id   AF-A0A348XHH9-F1
#
_cell.length_a   1.000
_cell.length_b   1.000
_cell.length_c   1.000
_cell.angle_alpha   90.00
_cell.angle_beta   90.00
_cell.angle_gamma   90.00
#
_symmetry.space_group_name_H-M   'P 1'
#
loop_
_entity.id
_entity.type
_entity.pdbx_description
1 polymer ?
#
loop_
_entity_poly.entity_id
_entity_poly.type
_entity_poly.pdbx_seq_one_letter_code
_entity_poly.pdbx_strand_id
1 'polypeptide(L)'
;MILQAPAASGLKPGDLTVITPGHAAQPVDPNTMNPAADGVLAAMGYSYRYLGGLRTFNAIPASAADCVRENGFGNLYSSVPDHPHASLTTLAHAEPFACNYGTNAHIFFEAGDGSFRYGVPPRANVAYLGGTARMAMVNLTIVANVPDDELPQVVSITGSASKLRDLAEFALIRRLRAKGVVVQLIDRQSDSIVEQLTQHGRPDVIWTNFAAAEVYDQAVTAIAPGGNINSYAGAADPALALPMTLTAAPAFADLAAEAQSQVQAMHHNLTPNDRTRQRGLATTPRVRLIGFDAGRAEAYAAAMPAGAITDEGPWTDVFIAGTGDGAAAAYADVELQLARNAAVNLVDGDCTIQIRSRHTHYTTRHQICGSNVPWTMTNTSEPAAADLARQAIAPIDFDWMVTGVVGLNGAVDMMEKVGASSPFGSFFVFNDLPNLPFVDATSESFRAAAAAASGLDRAALSAAADALDSHGNSWCRAAEEALYEAYGVPYPLAL
;
A
#
# COMPACT_ATOMS: atom_id res chain seq x y z
N MET A 1 6.45 -20.50 12.39
CA MET A 1 5.93 -21.86 12.69
C MET A 1 5.26 -21.86 14.06
N ILE A 2 4.12 -22.52 14.19
CA ILE A 2 3.41 -22.70 15.47
C ILE A 2 4.09 -23.79 16.27
N LEU A 3 4.49 -23.48 17.51
CA LEU A 3 5.08 -24.46 18.43
C LEU A 3 4.03 -25.07 19.36
N GLN A 4 3.09 -24.25 19.80
CA GLN A 4 2.01 -24.62 20.71
C GLN A 4 0.78 -23.78 20.37
N ALA A 5 -0.40 -24.41 20.43
CA ALA A 5 -1.67 -23.74 20.22
C ALA A 5 -2.76 -24.35 21.13
N PRO A 6 -3.69 -23.55 21.67
CA PRO A 6 -4.86 -24.07 22.37
C PRO A 6 -5.71 -24.91 21.42
N ALA A 7 -6.27 -26.03 21.87
CA ALA A 7 -7.07 -26.92 21.01
C ALA A 7 -8.24 -26.23 20.30
N ALA A 8 -8.80 -25.18 20.92
CA ALA A 8 -9.92 -24.41 20.37
C ALA A 8 -9.53 -23.40 19.27
N SER A 9 -8.24 -23.18 19.00
CA SER A 9 -7.81 -22.20 17.99
C SER A 9 -7.88 -22.72 16.54
N GLY A 10 -7.97 -24.04 16.35
CA GLY A 10 -7.90 -24.66 15.02
C GLY A 10 -6.50 -24.72 14.41
N LEU A 11 -5.47 -24.24 15.14
CA LEU A 11 -4.06 -24.34 14.75
C LEU A 11 -3.39 -25.59 15.33
N LYS A 12 -2.37 -26.10 14.65
CA LYS A 12 -1.57 -27.25 15.09
C LYS A 12 -0.08 -26.89 15.19
N PRO A 13 0.66 -27.51 16.12
CA PRO A 13 2.11 -27.47 16.10
C PRO A 13 2.65 -27.89 14.72
N GLY A 14 3.58 -27.14 14.17
CA GLY A 14 4.13 -27.32 12.82
C GLY A 14 3.52 -26.41 11.76
N ASP A 15 2.31 -25.88 11.98
CA ASP A 15 1.67 -25.00 11.00
C ASP A 15 2.53 -23.75 10.74
N LEU A 16 2.70 -23.39 9.46
CA LEU A 16 3.29 -22.12 9.07
C LEU A 16 2.22 -21.04 8.97
N THR A 17 2.51 -19.88 9.55
CA THR A 17 1.61 -18.73 9.56
C THR A 17 2.36 -17.44 9.29
N VAL A 18 1.68 -16.49 8.64
CA VAL A 18 2.07 -15.08 8.61
C VAL A 18 1.29 -14.32 9.67
N ILE A 19 1.93 -13.39 10.37
CA ILE A 19 1.34 -12.62 11.47
C ILE A 19 0.99 -11.22 10.94
N THR A 20 -0.27 -10.80 11.09
CA THR A 20 -0.65 -9.41 10.77
C THR A 20 -0.17 -8.50 11.89
N PRO A 21 0.44 -7.34 11.62
CA PRO A 21 0.77 -6.39 12.68
C PRO A 21 -0.49 -5.82 13.34
N GLY A 22 -1.65 -5.82 12.66
CA GLY A 22 -2.89 -5.18 13.12
C GLY A 22 -2.74 -3.65 13.19
N HIS A 23 -3.76 -2.87 12.85
CA HIS A 23 -3.72 -1.40 12.94
C HIS A 23 -5.11 -0.90 13.28
N ALA A 24 -5.49 -0.78 14.55
CA ALA A 24 -6.87 -0.43 14.94
C ALA A 24 -7.53 0.60 13.99
N ALA A 25 -8.74 0.31 13.50
CA ALA A 25 -9.42 1.08 12.44
C ALA A 25 -9.96 2.45 12.89
N GLN A 26 -9.93 2.67 14.19
CA GLN A 26 -10.16 3.93 14.87
C GLN A 26 -9.08 4.05 15.95
N PRO A 27 -8.72 5.27 16.36
CA PRO A 27 -7.73 5.43 17.40
C PRO A 27 -8.22 4.72 18.68
N VAL A 28 -7.34 3.93 19.30
CA VAL A 28 -7.63 3.19 20.53
C VAL A 28 -6.71 3.66 21.65
N ASP A 29 -7.19 3.62 22.87
CA ASP A 29 -6.31 3.72 24.04
C ASP A 29 -5.42 2.46 24.07
N PRO A 30 -4.09 2.60 23.97
CA PRO A 30 -3.17 1.47 23.90
C PRO A 30 -3.17 0.61 25.18
N ASN A 31 -3.69 1.12 26.31
CA ASN A 31 -3.78 0.36 27.56
C ASN A 31 -5.06 -0.47 27.65
N THR A 32 -6.17 0.05 27.16
CA THR A 32 -7.50 -0.58 27.32
C THR A 32 -8.01 -1.27 26.06
N MET A 33 -7.39 -1.02 24.90
CA MET A 33 -7.83 -1.51 23.58
C MET A 33 -9.22 -1.01 23.15
N ASN A 34 -9.76 0.00 23.84
CA ASN A 34 -11.05 0.59 23.52
C ASN A 34 -10.88 1.83 22.63
N PRO A 35 -11.88 2.14 21.77
CA PRO A 35 -11.87 3.37 20.97
C PRO A 35 -11.74 4.62 21.83
N ALA A 36 -10.88 5.55 21.41
CA ALA A 36 -10.65 6.82 22.08
C ALA A 36 -10.40 7.91 21.05
N ALA A 37 -11.01 9.10 21.21
CA ALA A 37 -10.86 10.20 20.25
C ALA A 37 -9.41 10.72 20.14
N ASP A 38 -8.62 10.55 21.21
CA ASP A 38 -7.20 10.87 21.33
C ASP A 38 -6.30 9.62 21.36
N GLY A 39 -6.85 8.46 20.98
CA GLY A 39 -6.12 7.20 20.92
C GLY A 39 -5.05 7.16 19.81
N VAL A 40 -4.44 5.99 19.62
CA VAL A 40 -3.49 5.73 18.53
C VAL A 40 -4.01 4.61 17.64
N LEU A 41 -3.70 4.65 16.34
CA LEU A 41 -3.85 3.47 15.51
C LEU A 41 -2.75 2.49 15.88
N ALA A 42 -3.13 1.49 16.65
CA ALA A 42 -2.18 0.67 17.36
C ALA A 42 -1.77 -0.56 16.55
N ALA A 43 -0.46 -0.79 16.44
CA ALA A 43 0.12 -1.95 15.74
C ALA A 43 1.05 -2.78 16.63
N MET A 44 1.05 -4.10 16.41
CA MET A 44 1.91 -5.05 17.09
C MET A 44 3.38 -4.74 16.78
N GLY A 45 4.19 -4.63 17.83
CA GLY A 45 5.61 -4.26 17.73
C GLY A 45 5.88 -2.74 17.70
N TYR A 46 4.90 -1.91 17.36
CA TYR A 46 5.02 -0.44 17.40
C TYR A 46 4.39 0.13 18.67
N SER A 47 3.06 0.11 18.71
CA SER A 47 2.25 0.56 19.85
C SER A 47 2.22 -0.52 20.94
N TYR A 48 2.30 -1.80 20.55
CA TYR A 48 2.42 -2.95 21.45
C TYR A 48 3.82 -3.56 21.39
N ARG A 49 4.81 -2.87 21.97
CA ARG A 49 6.24 -3.25 21.90
C ARG A 49 6.50 -4.69 22.33
N TYR A 50 5.74 -5.22 23.28
CA TYR A 50 5.91 -6.59 23.79
C TYR A 50 5.40 -7.68 22.85
N LEU A 51 4.58 -7.32 21.84
CA LEU A 51 4.05 -8.26 20.84
C LEU A 51 4.82 -8.24 19.51
N GLY A 52 5.91 -7.47 19.41
CA GLY A 52 6.71 -7.38 18.19
C GLY A 52 7.42 -8.69 17.81
N GLY A 53 7.56 -8.93 16.52
CA GLY A 53 8.07 -10.19 15.95
C GLY A 53 9.60 -10.38 15.95
N LEU A 54 10.41 -9.39 16.33
CA LEU A 54 11.88 -9.48 16.34
C LEU A 54 12.40 -10.28 17.55
N ARG A 55 12.14 -11.58 17.58
CA ARG A 55 12.56 -12.52 18.63
C ARG A 55 12.40 -13.97 18.16
N THR A 56 13.06 -14.89 18.85
CA THR A 56 12.98 -16.33 18.55
C THR A 56 11.64 -16.96 18.86
N PHE A 57 10.99 -16.53 19.95
CA PHE A 57 9.71 -17.05 20.37
C PHE A 57 8.78 -15.91 20.74
N ASN A 58 7.55 -15.95 20.24
CA ASN A 58 6.53 -14.97 20.56
C ASN A 58 5.23 -15.66 20.99
N ALA A 59 4.50 -15.03 21.91
CA ALA A 59 3.17 -15.46 22.33
C ALA A 59 2.16 -14.47 21.78
N ILE A 60 1.24 -14.96 20.94
CA ILE A 60 0.24 -14.14 20.26
C ILE A 60 -1.14 -14.68 20.65
N PRO A 61 -2.13 -13.80 20.91
CA PRO A 61 -3.49 -14.25 21.15
C PRO A 61 -4.01 -15.13 20.00
N ALA A 62 -4.63 -16.25 20.34
CA ALA A 62 -5.21 -17.17 19.35
C ALA A 62 -6.37 -16.55 18.56
N SER A 63 -6.98 -15.48 19.09
CA SER A 63 -8.05 -14.72 18.44
C SER A 63 -7.90 -13.23 18.74
N ALA A 64 -8.26 -12.39 17.79
CA ALA A 64 -8.46 -10.97 18.03
C ALA A 64 -9.74 -10.72 18.85
N ALA A 65 -9.76 -9.66 19.67
CA ALA A 65 -10.98 -9.22 20.36
C ALA A 65 -12.08 -8.84 19.35
N ASP A 66 -13.36 -8.89 19.76
CA ASP A 66 -14.50 -8.59 18.88
C ASP A 66 -14.39 -7.22 18.21
N CYS A 67 -14.04 -6.19 18.97
CA CYS A 67 -13.81 -4.85 18.45
C CYS A 67 -12.70 -4.78 17.40
N VAL A 68 -11.70 -5.66 17.45
CA VAL A 68 -10.63 -5.76 16.45
C VAL A 68 -11.16 -6.52 15.22
N ARG A 69 -11.91 -7.61 15.41
CA ARG A 69 -12.50 -8.37 14.28
C ARG A 69 -13.51 -7.56 13.48
N GLU A 70 -14.40 -6.84 14.17
CA GLU A 70 -15.45 -5.99 13.58
C GLU A 70 -14.89 -4.82 12.75
N ASN A 71 -13.62 -4.49 12.96
CA ASN A 71 -12.91 -3.41 12.27
C ASN A 71 -12.04 -3.88 11.09
N GLY A 72 -12.23 -5.11 10.61
CA GLY A 72 -11.56 -5.63 9.40
C GLY A 72 -10.20 -6.30 9.66
N PHE A 73 -9.77 -6.44 10.91
CA PHE A 73 -8.50 -7.12 11.23
C PHE A 73 -8.56 -8.64 11.13
N GLY A 74 -9.75 -9.24 11.06
CA GLY A 74 -9.90 -10.70 11.00
C GLY A 74 -9.11 -11.41 12.11
N ASN A 75 -8.39 -12.48 11.75
CA ASN A 75 -7.49 -13.18 12.67
C ASN A 75 -6.10 -12.52 12.72
N LEU A 76 -5.40 -12.63 13.84
CA LEU A 76 -4.03 -12.09 14.00
C LEU A 76 -2.97 -12.82 13.15
N TYR A 77 -3.37 -13.84 12.41
CA TYR A 77 -2.50 -14.67 11.59
C TYR A 77 -3.28 -15.26 10.41
N SER A 78 -2.57 -15.60 9.35
CA SER A 78 -3.08 -16.37 8.21
C SER A 78 -2.23 -17.62 8.01
N SER A 79 -2.90 -18.75 7.79
CA SER A 79 -2.24 -20.01 7.43
C SER A 79 -1.57 -19.88 6.07
N VAL A 80 -0.40 -20.49 5.94
CA VAL A 80 0.34 -20.57 4.69
C VAL A 80 0.17 -22.00 4.13
N PRO A 81 -0.45 -22.18 2.96
CA PRO A 81 -0.49 -23.47 2.28
C PRO A 81 0.89 -23.87 1.72
N ASP A 82 1.00 -25.10 1.21
CA ASP A 82 2.22 -25.54 0.54
C ASP A 82 2.44 -24.77 -0.77
N HIS A 83 3.65 -24.23 -0.91
CA HIS A 83 4.10 -23.45 -2.06
C HIS A 83 5.50 -23.92 -2.49
N PRO A 84 5.60 -24.91 -3.41
CA PRO A 84 6.88 -25.53 -3.77
C PRO A 84 7.87 -24.56 -4.45
N HIS A 85 7.41 -23.38 -4.88
CA HIS A 85 8.22 -22.39 -5.59
C HIS A 85 8.42 -21.08 -4.81
N ALA A 86 7.73 -20.89 -3.67
CA ALA A 86 7.90 -19.68 -2.88
C ALA A 86 9.06 -19.84 -1.88
N SER A 87 9.80 -18.77 -1.67
CA SER A 87 10.80 -18.63 -0.60
C SER A 87 10.15 -18.12 0.70
N LEU A 88 10.87 -18.24 1.81
CA LEU A 88 10.50 -17.62 3.08
C LEU A 88 10.48 -16.10 2.96
N THR A 89 11.42 -15.50 2.24
CA THR A 89 11.46 -14.04 2.04
C THR A 89 10.25 -13.53 1.27
N THR A 90 9.77 -14.27 0.27
CA THR A 90 8.55 -13.93 -0.47
C THR A 90 7.32 -13.95 0.44
N LEU A 91 7.22 -14.92 1.35
CA LEU A 91 6.14 -14.96 2.35
C LEU A 91 6.28 -13.89 3.44
N ALA A 92 7.51 -13.56 3.83
CA ALA A 92 7.79 -12.51 4.81
C ALA A 92 7.38 -11.10 4.31
N HIS A 93 7.26 -10.91 2.98
CA HIS A 93 6.69 -9.70 2.39
C HIS A 93 5.15 -9.63 2.49
N ALA A 94 4.46 -10.58 3.12
CA ALA A 94 3.00 -10.56 3.26
C ALA A 94 2.45 -9.28 3.92
N GLU A 95 3.13 -8.74 4.92
CA GLU A 95 2.70 -7.50 5.58
C GLU A 95 2.93 -6.26 4.68
N PRO A 96 4.13 -6.03 4.11
CA PRO A 96 4.33 -4.93 3.16
C PRO A 96 3.43 -5.04 1.93
N PHE A 97 3.17 -6.26 1.47
CA PHE A 97 2.20 -6.55 0.42
C PHE A 97 0.81 -6.10 0.86
N ALA A 98 0.31 -6.53 2.02
CA ALA A 98 -1.03 -6.20 2.49
C ALA A 98 -1.23 -4.69 2.67
N CYS A 99 -0.19 -4.00 3.14
CA CYS A 99 -0.15 -2.56 3.24
C CYS A 99 -0.34 -1.85 1.88
N ASN A 100 0.34 -2.34 0.83
CA ASN A 100 0.16 -1.86 -0.54
C ASN A 100 -1.15 -2.33 -1.16
N TYR A 101 -1.54 -3.56 -0.87
CA TYR A 101 -2.70 -4.20 -1.45
C TYR A 101 -3.97 -3.51 -0.98
N GLY A 102 -4.14 -3.31 0.34
CA GLY A 102 -5.31 -2.60 0.88
C GLY A 102 -5.37 -1.15 0.44
N THR A 103 -4.22 -0.49 0.38
CA THR A 103 -4.05 0.83 -0.26
C THR A 103 -4.57 0.87 -1.70
N ASN A 104 -4.21 -0.14 -2.48
CA ASN A 104 -4.55 -0.22 -3.87
C ASN A 104 -5.90 -0.92 -4.12
N ALA A 105 -6.59 -1.44 -3.10
CA ALA A 105 -7.88 -2.10 -3.25
C ALA A 105 -8.94 -1.16 -3.84
N HIS A 106 -8.73 0.15 -3.69
CA HIS A 106 -9.56 1.20 -4.28
C HIS A 106 -9.29 1.46 -5.77
N ILE A 107 -8.22 0.89 -6.32
CA ILE A 107 -7.99 0.80 -7.76
C ILE A 107 -8.26 -0.62 -8.26
N PHE A 108 -7.98 -1.69 -7.48
CA PHE A 108 -8.13 -3.11 -7.84
C PHE A 108 -9.59 -3.60 -7.98
N PHE A 109 -9.79 -4.71 -8.69
CA PHE A 109 -11.04 -5.49 -8.63
C PHE A 109 -10.79 -6.99 -8.81
N GLU A 110 -11.60 -7.84 -8.18
CA GLU A 110 -11.57 -9.29 -8.44
C GLU A 110 -12.41 -9.56 -9.69
N ALA A 111 -11.89 -10.33 -10.65
CA ALA A 111 -12.74 -10.81 -11.72
C ALA A 111 -13.83 -11.71 -11.14
N GLY A 112 -14.98 -11.81 -11.82
CA GLY A 112 -16.13 -12.60 -11.33
C GLY A 112 -15.87 -14.10 -11.13
N ASP A 113 -14.67 -14.59 -11.48
CA ASP A 113 -14.18 -15.95 -11.29
C ASP A 113 -13.28 -16.13 -10.06
N GLY A 114 -13.08 -15.07 -9.25
CA GLY A 114 -12.21 -15.11 -8.08
C GLY A 114 -10.73 -14.84 -8.39
N SER A 115 -10.38 -14.62 -9.66
CA SER A 115 -9.03 -14.22 -10.05
C SER A 115 -8.79 -12.74 -9.78
N PHE A 116 -7.54 -12.41 -9.46
CA PHE A 116 -7.13 -11.05 -9.20
C PHE A 116 -7.07 -10.24 -10.50
N ARG A 117 -7.79 -9.11 -10.57
CA ARG A 117 -7.58 -8.11 -11.63
C ARG A 117 -6.98 -6.84 -11.06
N TYR A 118 -5.82 -6.53 -11.61
CA TYR A 118 -5.10 -5.33 -11.27
C TYR A 118 -5.91 -4.10 -11.67
N GLY A 119 -5.79 -3.08 -10.86
CA GLY A 119 -6.67 -1.92 -10.85
C GLY A 119 -6.06 -0.65 -11.40
N VAL A 120 -4.76 -0.70 -11.61
CA VAL A 120 -4.17 0.17 -12.63
C VAL A 120 -4.83 -0.23 -13.94
N PRO A 121 -5.42 0.71 -14.68
CA PRO A 121 -6.01 0.41 -15.97
C PRO A 121 -4.99 -0.37 -16.82
N PRO A 122 -5.41 -1.44 -17.52
CA PRO A 122 -4.51 -2.17 -18.41
C PRO A 122 -3.77 -1.19 -19.32
N ARG A 123 -2.46 -1.38 -19.45
CA ARG A 123 -1.59 -0.53 -20.29
C ARG A 123 -1.44 0.92 -19.84
N ALA A 124 -1.86 1.30 -18.62
CA ALA A 124 -1.70 2.65 -18.11
C ALA A 124 -0.24 3.14 -18.07
N ASN A 125 -0.07 4.44 -18.06
CA ASN A 125 1.16 5.10 -17.66
C ASN A 125 1.17 5.29 -16.14
N VAL A 126 2.25 4.87 -15.49
CA VAL A 126 2.36 4.84 -14.02
C VAL A 126 3.56 5.65 -13.58
N ALA A 127 3.42 6.45 -12.51
CA ALA A 127 4.56 7.12 -11.88
C ALA A 127 4.64 6.89 -10.36
N TYR A 128 5.87 6.77 -9.87
CA TYR A 128 6.21 6.65 -8.46
C TYR A 128 7.08 7.82 -8.03
N LEU A 129 6.49 8.80 -7.35
CA LEU A 129 7.22 9.92 -6.78
C LEU A 129 7.80 9.54 -5.41
N GLY A 130 9.13 9.58 -5.29
CA GLY A 130 9.84 8.92 -4.19
C GLY A 130 9.88 7.40 -4.37
N GLY A 131 9.86 6.92 -5.61
CA GLY A 131 9.71 5.52 -5.98
C GLY A 131 10.87 4.59 -5.60
N THR A 132 11.97 5.11 -5.07
CA THR A 132 13.07 4.30 -4.51
C THR A 132 12.83 3.84 -3.07
N ALA A 133 11.71 4.24 -2.45
CA ALA A 133 11.29 3.76 -1.14
C ALA A 133 10.78 2.31 -1.21
N ARG A 134 10.97 1.55 -0.13
CA ARG A 134 10.57 0.12 -0.06
C ARG A 134 9.10 -0.10 -0.41
N MET A 135 8.18 0.73 0.11
CA MET A 135 6.74 0.59 -0.18
C MET A 135 6.41 0.81 -1.66
N ALA A 136 7.06 1.77 -2.31
CA ALA A 136 6.91 2.00 -3.74
C ALA A 136 7.39 0.79 -4.56
N MET A 137 8.51 0.19 -4.15
CA MET A 137 9.06 -0.99 -4.83
C MET A 137 8.16 -2.21 -4.65
N VAL A 138 7.60 -2.42 -3.45
CA VAL A 138 6.61 -3.47 -3.22
C VAL A 138 5.42 -3.28 -4.14
N ASN A 139 4.90 -2.06 -4.26
CA ASN A 139 3.82 -1.74 -5.19
C ASN A 139 4.19 -2.08 -6.65
N LEU A 140 5.37 -1.65 -7.09
CA LEU A 140 5.86 -1.93 -8.44
C LEU A 140 6.05 -3.43 -8.69
N THR A 141 6.40 -4.23 -7.68
CA THR A 141 6.38 -5.70 -7.79
C THR A 141 5.00 -6.22 -8.16
N ILE A 142 3.97 -5.70 -7.49
CA ILE A 142 2.59 -6.12 -7.73
C ILE A 142 2.19 -5.72 -9.17
N VAL A 143 2.49 -4.49 -9.60
CA VAL A 143 2.28 -4.04 -10.99
C VAL A 143 3.01 -4.94 -12.01
N ALA A 144 4.24 -5.35 -11.73
CA ALA A 144 5.06 -6.11 -12.68
C ALA A 144 4.66 -7.58 -12.84
N ASN A 145 3.73 -8.06 -11.99
CA ASN A 145 3.23 -9.43 -12.01
C ASN A 145 1.82 -9.56 -12.60
N VAL A 146 1.29 -8.49 -13.20
CA VAL A 146 0.07 -8.57 -14.04
C VAL A 146 0.34 -9.29 -15.36
N PRO A 147 -0.70 -9.76 -16.09
CA PRO A 147 -0.55 -10.31 -17.42
C PRO A 147 0.23 -9.37 -18.37
N ASP A 148 1.02 -9.95 -19.28
CA ASP A 148 1.92 -9.17 -20.14
C ASP A 148 1.18 -8.16 -21.04
N ASP A 149 -0.04 -8.48 -21.46
CA ASP A 149 -0.94 -7.62 -22.23
C ASP A 149 -1.65 -6.55 -21.38
N GLU A 150 -1.54 -6.61 -20.06
CA GLU A 150 -2.04 -5.61 -19.12
C GLU A 150 -0.93 -4.73 -18.53
N LEU A 151 0.35 -5.10 -18.70
CA LEU A 151 1.51 -4.36 -18.18
C LEU A 151 1.47 -2.88 -18.56
N PRO A 152 1.92 -1.97 -17.67
CA PRO A 152 2.03 -0.55 -17.97
C PRO A 152 2.79 -0.28 -19.27
N GLN A 153 2.41 0.78 -19.98
CA GLN A 153 3.20 1.26 -21.12
C GLN A 153 4.47 1.95 -20.65
N VAL A 154 4.34 2.77 -19.62
CA VAL A 154 5.41 3.57 -19.04
C VAL A 154 5.40 3.42 -17.53
N VAL A 155 6.59 3.26 -16.94
CA VAL A 155 6.80 3.32 -15.49
C VAL A 155 7.86 4.39 -15.22
N SER A 156 7.46 5.48 -14.58
CA SER A 156 8.35 6.55 -14.17
C SER A 156 8.67 6.43 -12.68
N ILE A 157 9.94 6.45 -12.30
CA ILE A 157 10.38 6.29 -10.91
C ILE A 157 11.28 7.47 -10.55
N THR A 158 10.91 8.21 -9.51
CA THR A 158 11.75 9.31 -9.00
C THR A 158 12.55 8.92 -7.77
N GLY A 159 13.79 9.40 -7.67
CA GLY A 159 14.70 9.06 -6.57
C GLY A 159 15.97 9.90 -6.60
N SER A 160 16.90 9.64 -5.68
CA SER A 160 18.23 10.25 -5.79
C SER A 160 19.04 9.58 -6.90
N ALA A 161 19.89 10.34 -7.59
CA ALA A 161 20.74 9.82 -8.67
C ALA A 161 21.50 8.53 -8.30
N SER A 162 22.00 8.41 -7.06
CA SER A 162 22.65 7.19 -6.58
C SER A 162 21.73 5.98 -6.59
N LYS A 163 20.58 6.07 -5.91
CA LYS A 163 19.61 4.97 -5.82
C LYS A 163 19.02 4.60 -7.17
N LEU A 164 18.87 5.57 -8.07
CA LEU A 164 18.40 5.31 -9.44
C LEU A 164 19.42 4.54 -10.28
N ARG A 165 20.73 4.81 -10.11
CA ARG A 165 21.77 4.00 -10.77
C ARG A 165 21.74 2.56 -10.28
N ASP A 166 21.63 2.36 -8.96
CA ASP A 166 21.52 1.02 -8.39
C ASP A 166 20.27 0.33 -8.94
N LEU A 167 19.11 0.99 -8.86
CA LEU A 167 17.82 0.51 -9.35
C LEU A 167 17.83 0.13 -10.84
N ALA A 168 18.60 0.83 -11.68
CA ALA A 168 18.68 0.54 -13.11
C ALA A 168 19.16 -0.89 -13.41
N GLU A 169 19.93 -1.48 -12.50
CA GLU A 169 20.52 -2.82 -12.63
C GLU A 169 19.68 -3.91 -11.95
N PHE A 170 18.59 -3.56 -11.24
CA PHE A 170 17.75 -4.54 -10.55
C PHE A 170 16.99 -5.45 -11.53
N ALA A 171 16.83 -6.72 -11.13
CA ALA A 171 16.17 -7.74 -11.93
C ALA A 171 14.74 -7.35 -12.34
N LEU A 172 13.97 -6.71 -11.44
CA LEU A 172 12.64 -6.18 -11.76
C LEU A 172 12.66 -5.18 -12.92
N ILE A 173 13.56 -4.18 -12.88
CA ILE A 173 13.64 -3.13 -13.89
C ILE A 173 14.05 -3.71 -15.24
N ARG A 174 15.04 -4.62 -15.23
CA ARG A 174 15.45 -5.36 -16.43
C ARG A 174 14.30 -6.19 -17.00
N ARG A 175 13.53 -6.89 -16.15
CA ARG A 175 12.35 -7.67 -16.54
C ARG A 175 11.26 -6.81 -17.17
N LEU A 176 10.92 -5.67 -16.58
CA LEU A 176 9.94 -4.73 -17.15
C LEU A 176 10.37 -4.25 -18.54
N ARG A 177 11.64 -3.83 -18.69
CA ARG A 177 12.20 -3.41 -19.98
C ARG A 177 12.18 -4.54 -21.01
N ALA A 178 12.52 -5.76 -20.62
CA ALA A 178 12.51 -6.94 -21.50
C ALA A 178 11.09 -7.28 -22.01
N LYS A 179 10.06 -6.95 -21.22
CA LYS A 179 8.64 -7.08 -21.60
C LYS A 179 8.09 -5.88 -22.38
N GLY A 180 8.95 -4.93 -22.77
CA GLY A 180 8.57 -3.78 -23.58
C GLY A 180 7.99 -2.60 -22.81
N VAL A 181 8.08 -2.59 -21.48
CA VAL A 181 7.70 -1.43 -20.66
C VAL A 181 8.79 -0.37 -20.72
N VAL A 182 8.40 0.88 -20.97
CA VAL A 182 9.34 2.00 -20.93
C VAL A 182 9.56 2.42 -19.47
N VAL A 183 10.73 2.08 -18.91
CA VAL A 183 11.08 2.46 -17.54
C VAL A 183 11.96 3.71 -17.52
N GLN A 184 11.39 4.81 -17.01
CA GLN A 184 12.08 6.08 -16.80
C GLN A 184 12.56 6.21 -15.36
N LEU A 185 13.83 6.54 -15.18
CA LEU A 185 14.44 6.81 -13.88
C LEU A 185 14.78 8.29 -13.83
N ILE A 186 14.09 9.05 -12.98
CA ILE A 186 14.10 10.52 -12.98
C ILE A 186 14.69 11.02 -11.66
N ASP A 187 15.76 11.81 -11.73
CA ASP A 187 16.32 12.43 -10.53
C ASP A 187 15.27 13.37 -9.91
N ARG A 188 14.98 13.18 -8.62
CA ARG A 188 14.06 14.02 -7.86
C ARG A 188 14.51 15.49 -7.79
N GLN A 189 15.80 15.76 -8.02
CA GLN A 189 16.36 17.12 -8.06
C GLN A 189 16.33 17.75 -9.45
N SER A 190 15.70 17.11 -10.44
CA SER A 190 15.66 17.64 -11.79
C SER A 190 14.70 18.82 -11.93
N ASP A 191 15.19 19.94 -12.47
CA ASP A 191 14.38 21.13 -12.75
C ASP A 191 13.28 20.89 -13.80
N SER A 192 13.38 19.83 -14.60
CA SER A 192 12.40 19.46 -15.63
C SER A 192 11.64 18.17 -15.30
N ILE A 193 11.48 17.85 -14.01
CA ILE A 193 10.84 16.62 -13.54
C ILE A 193 9.42 16.42 -14.13
N VAL A 194 8.59 17.45 -14.21
CA VAL A 194 7.23 17.36 -14.76
C VAL A 194 7.26 17.07 -16.27
N GLU A 195 8.20 17.67 -17.01
CA GLU A 195 8.38 17.41 -18.44
C GLU A 195 8.81 15.94 -18.66
N GLN A 196 9.75 15.45 -17.86
CA GLN A 196 10.19 14.06 -17.91
C GLN A 196 9.08 13.07 -17.53
N LEU A 197 8.25 13.40 -16.55
CA LEU A 197 7.09 12.60 -16.15
C LEU A 197 6.02 12.51 -17.25
N THR A 198 5.98 13.49 -18.17
CA THR A 198 4.93 13.59 -19.20
C THR A 198 5.42 13.34 -20.62
N GLN A 199 6.73 13.11 -20.82
CA GLN A 199 7.35 12.92 -22.14
C GLN A 199 6.82 11.71 -22.94
N HIS A 200 6.20 10.73 -22.28
CA HIS A 200 5.59 9.55 -22.93
C HIS A 200 4.07 9.50 -22.71
N GLY A 201 3.47 10.66 -22.50
CA GLY A 201 2.10 10.78 -22.03
C GLY A 201 2.04 11.00 -20.53
N ARG A 202 0.94 11.61 -20.07
CA ARG A 202 0.71 11.86 -18.64
C ARG A 202 0.47 10.53 -17.91
N PRO A 203 0.93 10.36 -16.66
CA PRO A 203 0.59 9.20 -15.87
C PRO A 203 -0.91 9.13 -15.58
N ASP A 204 -1.52 7.97 -15.74
CA ASP A 204 -2.90 7.70 -15.32
C ASP A 204 -2.96 7.41 -13.82
N VAL A 205 -1.87 6.90 -13.24
CA VAL A 205 -1.76 6.62 -11.80
C VAL A 205 -0.43 7.13 -11.28
N ILE A 206 -0.47 7.93 -10.22
CA ILE A 206 0.71 8.42 -9.50
C ILE A 206 0.66 7.93 -8.06
N TRP A 207 1.74 7.31 -7.60
CA TRP A 207 1.97 7.04 -6.18
C TRP A 207 2.97 8.03 -5.61
N THR A 208 2.57 8.75 -4.56
CA THR A 208 3.45 9.63 -3.79
C THR A 208 3.84 8.95 -2.48
N ASN A 209 5.08 8.48 -2.40
CA ASN A 209 5.63 7.78 -1.22
C ASN A 209 6.41 8.73 -0.30
N PHE A 210 6.33 10.02 -0.56
CA PHE A 210 6.99 11.06 0.21
C PHE A 210 6.04 12.25 0.39
N ALA A 211 5.76 12.58 1.65
CA ALA A 211 4.85 13.66 2.00
C ALA A 211 5.58 15.00 1.97
N ALA A 212 5.57 15.68 0.83
CA ALA A 212 6.12 17.01 0.67
C ALA A 212 5.31 17.83 -0.34
N ALA A 213 5.22 19.15 -0.13
CA ALA A 213 4.44 20.04 -0.98
C ALA A 213 4.89 19.96 -2.44
N GLU A 214 6.21 20.03 -2.67
CA GLU A 214 6.80 19.94 -4.01
C GLU A 214 6.43 18.62 -4.72
N VAL A 215 6.39 17.50 -4.00
CA VAL A 215 6.00 16.20 -4.57
C VAL A 215 4.51 16.16 -4.93
N TYR A 216 3.66 16.78 -4.11
CA TYR A 216 2.24 16.90 -4.41
C TYR A 216 1.97 17.82 -5.60
N ASP A 217 2.68 18.94 -5.69
CA ASP A 217 2.60 19.85 -6.84
C ASP A 217 3.03 19.15 -8.14
N GLN A 218 4.13 18.39 -8.09
CA GLN A 218 4.58 17.56 -9.21
C GLN A 218 3.52 16.52 -9.61
N ALA A 219 2.91 15.83 -8.64
CA ALA A 219 1.88 14.83 -8.91
C ALA A 219 0.65 15.45 -9.58
N VAL A 220 0.10 16.52 -9.00
CA VAL A 220 -1.09 17.21 -9.53
C VAL A 220 -0.82 17.81 -10.91
N THR A 221 0.39 18.33 -11.14
CA THR A 221 0.72 18.92 -12.44
C THR A 221 0.91 17.85 -13.52
N ALA A 222 1.50 16.70 -13.18
CA ALA A 222 1.84 15.66 -14.14
C ALA A 222 0.67 14.72 -14.48
N ILE A 223 -0.25 14.48 -13.54
CA ILE A 223 -1.34 13.49 -13.70
C ILE A 223 -2.17 13.74 -14.96
N ALA A 224 -2.64 12.67 -15.58
CA ALA A 224 -3.59 12.74 -16.69
C ALA A 224 -4.95 13.31 -16.21
N PRO A 225 -5.71 13.97 -17.10
CA PRO A 225 -7.12 14.24 -16.83
C PRO A 225 -7.84 12.93 -16.54
N GLY A 226 -8.52 12.84 -15.39
CA GLY A 226 -9.11 11.57 -14.97
C GLY A 226 -8.12 10.56 -14.37
N GLY A 227 -6.88 10.95 -14.01
CA GLY A 227 -5.90 10.05 -13.38
C GLY A 227 -5.94 10.07 -11.85
N ASN A 228 -5.38 9.03 -11.21
CA ASN A 228 -5.40 8.81 -9.76
C ASN A 228 -4.10 9.23 -9.08
N ILE A 229 -4.19 9.97 -7.98
CA ILE A 229 -3.06 10.20 -7.07
C ILE A 229 -3.29 9.42 -5.76
N ASN A 230 -2.40 8.46 -5.52
CA ASN A 230 -2.35 7.66 -4.30
C ASN A 230 -1.22 8.18 -3.41
N SER A 231 -1.55 8.80 -2.28
CA SER A 231 -0.54 9.22 -1.30
C SER A 231 -0.37 8.17 -0.22
N TYR A 232 0.83 7.57 -0.14
CA TYR A 232 1.19 6.50 0.81
C TYR A 232 1.82 7.04 2.11
N ALA A 233 2.37 8.25 2.10
CA ALA A 233 3.10 8.80 3.23
C ALA A 233 2.21 9.73 4.09
N GLY A 234 1.95 9.33 5.33
CA GLY A 234 1.42 10.24 6.34
C GLY A 234 2.39 11.40 6.58
N ALA A 235 1.90 12.63 6.45
CA ALA A 235 2.74 13.79 6.73
C ALA A 235 3.00 13.92 8.23
N ALA A 236 4.26 14.10 8.61
CA ALA A 236 4.61 14.56 9.97
C ALA A 236 4.08 15.98 10.23
N ASP A 237 3.93 16.77 9.16
CA ASP A 237 3.33 18.10 9.21
C ASP A 237 1.80 18.02 9.03
N PRO A 238 1.00 18.34 10.08
CA PRO A 238 -0.45 18.34 9.99
C PRO A 238 -1.04 19.41 9.05
N ALA A 239 -0.24 20.42 8.66
CA ALA A 239 -0.63 21.47 7.74
C ALA A 239 -0.32 21.14 6.28
N LEU A 240 0.46 20.09 6.00
CA LEU A 240 0.74 19.69 4.63
C LEU A 240 -0.55 19.32 3.91
N ALA A 241 -0.80 19.94 2.76
CA ALA A 241 -1.96 19.70 1.93
C ALA A 241 -1.56 19.37 0.49
N LEU A 242 -2.37 18.55 -0.16
CA LEU A 242 -2.32 18.28 -1.59
C LEU A 242 -3.25 19.29 -2.30
N PRO A 243 -2.73 20.16 -3.19
CA PRO A 243 -3.54 21.14 -3.90
C PRO A 243 -4.19 20.51 -5.12
N MET A 244 -5.38 19.93 -4.97
CA MET A 244 -6.06 19.25 -6.06
C MET A 244 -6.82 20.25 -6.94
N THR A 245 -6.36 20.41 -8.19
CA THR A 245 -7.06 21.22 -9.18
C THR A 245 -8.14 20.40 -9.88
N LEU A 246 -9.37 20.92 -9.83
CA LEU A 246 -10.56 20.35 -10.44
C LEU A 246 -10.95 21.14 -11.69
N THR A 247 -11.34 20.42 -12.73
CA THR A 247 -11.82 21.04 -13.97
C THR A 247 -13.28 21.47 -13.84
N ALA A 248 -13.81 22.22 -14.80
CA ALA A 248 -15.24 22.51 -14.84
C ALA A 248 -16.04 21.21 -15.07
N ALA A 249 -17.17 21.08 -14.38
CA ALA A 249 -18.10 19.98 -14.58
C ALA A 249 -18.78 20.03 -15.96
N PRO A 250 -19.18 18.87 -16.52
CA PRO A 250 -19.94 18.84 -17.75
C PRO A 250 -21.31 19.50 -17.56
N ALA A 251 -21.85 20.06 -18.64
CA ALA A 251 -23.21 20.58 -18.63
C ALA A 251 -24.24 19.43 -18.67
N PHE A 252 -25.33 19.60 -17.93
CA PHE A 252 -26.45 18.67 -17.91
C PHE A 252 -27.69 19.29 -18.56
N ALA A 253 -28.59 18.45 -19.07
CA ALA A 253 -29.80 18.90 -19.76
C ALA A 253 -30.78 19.64 -18.81
N ASP A 254 -30.86 19.20 -17.57
CA ASP A 254 -31.65 19.79 -16.49
C ASP A 254 -31.10 19.39 -15.11
N LEU A 255 -31.67 19.97 -14.05
CA LEU A 255 -31.24 19.74 -12.67
C LEU A 255 -31.50 18.31 -12.18
N ALA A 256 -32.51 17.62 -12.73
CA ALA A 256 -32.81 16.24 -12.34
C ALA A 256 -31.77 15.27 -12.92
N ALA A 257 -31.39 15.47 -14.19
CA ALA A 257 -30.33 14.72 -14.85
C ALA A 257 -28.97 14.95 -14.17
N GLU A 258 -28.69 16.20 -13.79
CA GLU A 258 -27.50 16.52 -12.99
C GLU A 258 -27.50 15.76 -11.66
N ALA A 259 -28.57 15.93 -10.85
CA ALA A 259 -28.66 15.31 -9.53
C ALA A 259 -28.47 13.79 -9.61
N GLN A 260 -29.14 13.13 -10.56
CA GLN A 260 -29.01 11.70 -10.78
C GLN A 260 -27.58 11.30 -11.16
N SER A 261 -26.96 12.01 -12.10
CA SER A 261 -25.58 11.73 -12.53
C SER A 261 -24.59 11.93 -11.39
N GLN A 262 -24.73 12.99 -10.61
CA GLN A 262 -23.79 13.33 -9.54
C GLN A 262 -23.94 12.39 -8.34
N VAL A 263 -25.16 11.97 -8.00
CA VAL A 263 -25.41 10.90 -7.03
C VAL A 263 -24.76 9.60 -7.49
N GLN A 264 -24.91 9.22 -8.77
CA GLN A 264 -24.29 8.01 -9.30
C GLN A 264 -22.75 8.08 -9.39
N ALA A 265 -22.19 9.29 -9.46
CA ALA A 265 -20.75 9.53 -9.43
C ALA A 265 -20.16 9.46 -8.01
N MET A 266 -21.00 9.54 -6.98
CA MET A 266 -20.59 9.22 -5.61
C MET A 266 -20.10 7.78 -5.58
N HIS A 267 -18.98 7.60 -4.90
CA HIS A 267 -18.42 6.29 -4.70
C HIS A 267 -17.84 6.24 -3.29
N HIS A 268 -18.15 5.15 -2.59
CA HIS A 268 -17.68 4.90 -1.24
C HIS A 268 -16.94 3.59 -1.16
N ASN A 269 -16.11 3.52 -0.13
CA ASN A 269 -15.63 2.25 0.38
C ASN A 269 -16.52 1.83 1.55
N LEU A 270 -17.29 0.77 1.38
CA LEU A 270 -18.11 0.21 2.46
C LEU A 270 -17.24 -0.31 3.62
N THR A 271 -16.10 -0.92 3.31
CA THR A 271 -15.03 -1.32 4.25
C THR A 271 -13.66 -1.15 3.59
N PRO A 272 -12.53 -1.17 4.35
CA PRO A 272 -11.26 -1.57 3.73
C PRO A 272 -11.49 -2.88 2.96
N ASN A 273 -11.06 -2.93 1.70
CA ASN A 273 -11.12 -4.14 0.84
C ASN A 273 -12.50 -4.59 0.36
N ASP A 274 -13.52 -3.73 0.38
CA ASP A 274 -14.81 -4.09 -0.24
C ASP A 274 -14.66 -4.22 -1.78
N ARG A 275 -15.05 -5.40 -2.29
CA ARG A 275 -15.01 -5.83 -3.69
C ARG A 275 -16.08 -5.15 -4.55
N THR A 276 -17.13 -4.65 -3.90
CA THR A 276 -18.24 -3.95 -4.52
C THR A 276 -18.13 -2.48 -4.17
N ARG A 277 -17.43 -1.72 -5.01
CA ARG A 277 -17.50 -0.25 -4.93
C ARG A 277 -18.97 0.14 -4.98
N GLN A 278 -19.50 0.69 -3.89
CA GLN A 278 -20.84 1.23 -3.92
C GLN A 278 -20.77 2.50 -4.75
N ARG A 279 -21.33 2.45 -5.96
CA ARG A 279 -21.68 3.65 -6.71
C ARG A 279 -23.04 4.13 -6.24
N GLY A 280 -23.18 5.43 -6.08
CA GLY A 280 -24.30 6.00 -5.35
C GLY A 280 -23.92 6.36 -3.92
N LEU A 281 -24.93 6.78 -3.16
CA LEU A 281 -24.76 7.19 -1.77
C LEU A 281 -24.37 6.03 -0.87
N ALA A 282 -23.83 6.33 0.30
CA ALA A 282 -23.60 5.34 1.35
C ALA A 282 -24.89 4.57 1.72
N THR A 283 -24.74 3.34 2.23
CA THR A 283 -25.88 2.48 2.61
C THR A 283 -26.81 3.13 3.64
N THR A 284 -26.25 3.88 4.60
CA THR A 284 -26.99 4.73 5.56
C THR A 284 -26.55 6.17 5.36
N PRO A 285 -27.08 6.87 4.35
CA PRO A 285 -26.51 8.12 3.90
C PRO A 285 -26.84 9.25 4.87
N ARG A 286 -25.82 10.02 5.24
CA ARG A 286 -25.91 11.31 5.93
C ARG A 286 -25.33 12.36 4.99
N VAL A 287 -26.23 13.02 4.26
CA VAL A 287 -25.89 13.90 3.14
C VAL A 287 -25.85 15.35 3.57
N ARG A 288 -24.80 16.06 3.14
CA ARG A 288 -24.68 17.51 3.24
C ARG A 288 -24.72 18.15 1.85
N LEU A 289 -25.60 19.14 1.65
CA LEU A 289 -25.62 19.99 0.46
C LEU A 289 -25.11 21.39 0.83
N ILE A 290 -24.12 21.91 0.11
CA ILE A 290 -23.48 23.21 0.39
C ILE A 290 -23.47 24.07 -0.87
N GLY A 291 -23.90 25.33 -0.77
CA GLY A 291 -23.88 26.28 -1.89
C GLY A 291 -25.01 26.09 -2.92
N PHE A 292 -26.02 25.28 -2.62
CA PHE A 292 -27.15 25.04 -3.51
C PHE A 292 -28.21 26.15 -3.41
N ASP A 293 -28.76 26.58 -4.55
CA ASP A 293 -30.00 27.33 -4.58
C ASP A 293 -31.22 26.43 -4.33
N ALA A 294 -32.40 27.03 -4.11
CA ALA A 294 -33.60 26.29 -3.75
C ALA A 294 -34.00 25.24 -4.80
N GLY A 295 -33.93 25.57 -6.10
CA GLY A 295 -34.34 24.66 -7.16
C GLY A 295 -33.40 23.47 -7.31
N ARG A 296 -32.09 23.70 -7.21
CA ARG A 296 -31.08 22.64 -7.26
C ARG A 296 -31.13 21.77 -6.01
N ALA A 297 -31.34 22.36 -4.83
CA ALA A 297 -31.50 21.62 -3.59
C ALA A 297 -32.74 20.69 -3.63
N GLU A 298 -33.86 21.16 -4.18
CA GLU A 298 -35.06 20.34 -4.39
C GLU A 298 -34.79 19.16 -5.33
N ALA A 299 -34.05 19.38 -6.42
CA ALA A 299 -33.71 18.32 -7.37
C ALA A 299 -32.84 17.22 -6.73
N TYR A 300 -31.85 17.61 -5.93
CA TYR A 300 -31.00 16.67 -5.19
C TYR A 300 -31.77 15.93 -4.10
N ALA A 301 -32.62 16.63 -3.34
CA ALA A 301 -33.49 16.00 -2.34
C ALA A 301 -34.43 14.95 -2.97
N ALA A 302 -34.94 15.21 -4.18
CA ALA A 302 -35.77 14.26 -4.91
C ALA A 302 -35.00 13.02 -5.42
N ALA A 303 -33.68 13.14 -5.63
CA ALA A 303 -32.81 12.04 -6.06
C ALA A 303 -32.28 11.17 -4.91
N MET A 304 -32.56 11.54 -3.65
CA MET A 304 -31.99 10.92 -2.45
C MET A 304 -33.06 10.23 -1.59
N PRO A 305 -32.69 9.24 -0.75
CA PRO A 305 -33.60 8.67 0.23
C PRO A 305 -34.18 9.73 1.18
N ALA A 306 -35.46 9.59 1.54
CA ALA A 306 -36.12 10.51 2.45
C ALA A 306 -35.38 10.56 3.81
N GLY A 307 -35.09 11.77 4.29
CA GLY A 307 -34.38 11.99 5.56
C GLY A 307 -32.85 11.81 5.49
N ALA A 308 -32.27 11.57 4.32
CA ALA A 308 -30.81 11.45 4.17
C ALA A 308 -30.08 12.79 4.36
N ILE A 309 -30.69 13.91 3.97
CA ILE A 309 -30.09 15.24 4.09
C ILE A 309 -30.14 15.70 5.55
N THR A 310 -29.01 16.12 6.09
CA THR A 310 -28.88 16.56 7.48
C THR A 310 -27.82 17.65 7.66
N ASP A 311 -28.09 18.56 8.61
CA ASP A 311 -27.15 19.60 9.04
C ASP A 311 -26.14 19.10 10.08
N GLU A 312 -26.36 17.91 10.65
CA GLU A 312 -25.52 17.36 11.70
C GLU A 312 -24.55 16.32 11.13
N GLY A 313 -23.26 16.47 11.42
CA GLY A 313 -22.22 15.51 11.08
C GLY A 313 -22.08 14.34 12.09
N PRO A 314 -21.12 13.42 11.88
CA PRO A 314 -20.27 13.33 10.69
C PRO A 314 -21.03 12.90 9.43
N TRP A 315 -20.66 13.45 8.27
CA TRP A 315 -21.34 13.19 6.99
C TRP A 315 -20.65 12.11 6.18
N THR A 316 -21.45 11.22 5.58
CA THR A 316 -20.96 10.19 4.66
C THR A 316 -20.87 10.71 3.23
N ASP A 317 -21.71 11.67 2.88
CA ASP A 317 -21.88 12.17 1.51
C ASP A 317 -21.94 13.69 1.54
N VAL A 318 -21.07 14.37 0.80
CA VAL A 318 -21.08 15.84 0.73
C VAL A 318 -21.08 16.30 -0.72
N PHE A 319 -22.04 17.14 -1.06
CA PHE A 319 -22.09 17.83 -2.35
C PHE A 319 -21.85 19.32 -2.13
N ILE A 320 -20.91 19.88 -2.89
CA ILE A 320 -20.52 21.28 -2.82
C ILE A 320 -20.75 21.89 -4.19
N ALA A 321 -21.74 22.78 -4.31
CA ALA A 321 -21.98 23.60 -5.48
C ALA A 321 -21.18 24.91 -5.42
N GLY A 322 -20.91 25.50 -6.58
CA GLY A 322 -20.07 26.67 -6.77
C GLY A 322 -18.68 26.33 -7.31
N THR A 323 -17.93 27.39 -7.65
CA THR A 323 -16.57 27.32 -8.22
C THR A 323 -15.58 28.17 -7.42
N GLY A 324 -14.29 28.09 -7.77
CA GLY A 324 -13.23 28.92 -7.21
C GLY A 324 -13.07 28.85 -5.68
N ASP A 325 -12.67 29.97 -5.08
CA ASP A 325 -12.34 30.07 -3.65
C ASP A 325 -13.53 29.77 -2.73
N GLY A 326 -14.76 30.03 -3.18
CA GLY A 326 -15.97 29.76 -2.39
C GLY A 326 -16.18 28.26 -2.18
N ALA A 327 -16.07 27.46 -3.24
CA ALA A 327 -16.15 26.00 -3.16
C ALA A 327 -14.97 25.41 -2.37
N ALA A 328 -13.77 25.98 -2.52
CA ALA A 328 -12.58 25.56 -1.78
C ALA A 328 -12.71 25.82 -0.26
N ALA A 329 -13.25 26.98 0.13
CA ALA A 329 -13.52 27.30 1.52
C ALA A 329 -14.58 26.37 2.12
N ALA A 330 -15.67 26.12 1.38
CA ALA A 330 -16.71 25.18 1.80
C ALA A 330 -16.15 23.77 2.05
N TYR A 331 -15.26 23.27 1.20
CA TYR A 331 -14.57 22.00 1.42
C TYR A 331 -13.70 22.04 2.68
N ALA A 332 -12.91 23.09 2.87
CA ALA A 332 -12.00 23.22 4.01
C ALA A 332 -12.71 23.20 5.37
N ASP A 333 -13.94 23.74 5.42
CA ASP A 333 -14.80 23.81 6.62
C ASP A 333 -15.40 22.45 7.01
N VAL A 334 -15.68 21.59 6.02
CA VAL A 334 -16.33 20.29 6.25
C VAL A 334 -15.38 19.12 6.32
N GLU A 335 -14.15 19.24 5.80
CA GLU A 335 -13.17 18.14 5.76
C GLU A 335 -12.99 17.45 7.12
N LEU A 336 -12.96 18.21 8.22
CA LEU A 336 -12.77 17.69 9.59
C LEU A 336 -14.00 16.98 10.17
N GLN A 337 -15.14 17.08 9.51
CA GLN A 337 -16.43 16.57 9.95
C GLN A 337 -16.92 15.43 9.04
N LEU A 338 -16.09 15.00 8.09
CA LEU A 338 -16.37 13.87 7.25
C LEU A 338 -16.32 12.57 8.07
N ALA A 339 -17.28 11.68 7.82
CA ALA A 339 -17.21 10.32 8.30
C ALA A 339 -16.04 9.58 7.60
N ARG A 340 -15.57 8.50 8.23
CA ARG A 340 -14.63 7.58 7.57
C ARG A 340 -15.25 7.04 6.28
N ASN A 341 -14.50 7.02 5.19
CA ASN A 341 -14.97 6.60 3.85
C ASN A 341 -16.04 7.51 3.23
N ALA A 342 -16.10 8.78 3.66
CA ALA A 342 -17.02 9.74 3.05
C ALA A 342 -16.69 9.98 1.57
N ALA A 343 -17.70 10.35 0.79
CA ALA A 343 -17.55 10.82 -0.58
C ALA A 343 -17.84 12.33 -0.61
N VAL A 344 -17.01 13.09 -1.32
CA VAL A 344 -17.19 14.53 -1.51
C VAL A 344 -17.21 14.82 -3.00
N ASN A 345 -18.28 15.45 -3.48
CA ASN A 345 -18.46 15.82 -4.87
C ASN A 345 -18.54 17.36 -5.01
N LEU A 346 -17.59 17.91 -5.75
CA LEU A 346 -17.52 19.34 -6.09
C LEU A 346 -18.32 19.50 -7.38
N VAL A 347 -19.61 19.79 -7.27
CA VAL A 347 -20.60 19.58 -8.33
C VAL A 347 -20.27 20.38 -9.59
N ASP A 348 -19.83 21.63 -9.45
CA ASP A 348 -19.50 22.51 -10.58
C ASP A 348 -18.01 22.47 -10.95
N GLY A 349 -17.15 22.10 -10.00
CA GLY A 349 -15.70 22.06 -10.20
C GLY A 349 -15.05 23.43 -10.33
N ASP A 350 -14.09 23.53 -11.26
CA ASP A 350 -13.35 24.76 -11.58
C ASP A 350 -12.80 25.46 -10.32
N CYS A 351 -12.08 24.70 -9.51
CA CYS A 351 -11.51 25.16 -8.25
C CYS A 351 -10.24 24.37 -7.91
N THR A 352 -9.49 24.86 -6.92
CA THR A 352 -8.38 24.09 -6.34
C THR A 352 -8.63 23.92 -4.86
N ILE A 353 -8.77 22.67 -4.41
CA ILE A 353 -9.02 22.34 -3.00
C ILE A 353 -7.73 21.88 -2.32
N GLN A 354 -7.58 22.21 -1.04
CA GLN A 354 -6.43 21.83 -0.22
C GLN A 354 -6.79 20.63 0.64
N ILE A 355 -6.33 19.45 0.26
CA ILE A 355 -6.65 18.21 0.95
C ILE A 355 -5.57 17.91 1.97
N ARG A 356 -5.90 17.92 3.27
CA ARG A 356 -4.90 17.81 4.34
C ARG A 356 -4.36 16.39 4.46
N SER A 357 -3.04 16.25 4.37
CA SER A 357 -2.34 14.96 4.37
C SER A 357 -2.61 14.13 5.64
N ARG A 358 -2.71 14.76 6.82
CA ARG A 358 -3.02 14.05 8.07
C ARG A 358 -4.41 13.38 8.12
N HIS A 359 -5.30 13.74 7.19
CA HIS A 359 -6.71 13.31 7.17
C HIS A 359 -7.00 12.39 6.01
N THR A 360 -6.27 12.58 4.92
CA THR A 360 -6.17 11.55 3.90
C THR A 360 -5.57 10.29 4.51
N HIS A 361 -4.54 10.41 5.35
CA HIS A 361 -3.94 9.31 6.09
C HIS A 361 -4.71 8.97 7.37
N TYR A 362 -5.05 7.68 7.58
CA TYR A 362 -5.44 7.07 8.85
C TYR A 362 -6.79 7.46 9.51
N THR A 363 -7.31 8.69 9.39
CA THR A 363 -8.45 9.17 10.22
C THR A 363 -9.77 9.38 9.49
N THR A 364 -9.82 10.00 8.31
CA THR A 364 -11.10 10.33 7.63
C THR A 364 -11.32 9.68 6.26
N ARG A 365 -10.31 9.10 5.61
CA ARG A 365 -10.42 8.22 4.42
C ARG A 365 -11.47 8.63 3.38
N HIS A 366 -11.59 9.90 3.03
CA HIS A 366 -12.65 10.33 2.11
C HIS A 366 -12.16 10.40 0.66
N GLN A 367 -13.10 10.31 -0.28
CA GLN A 367 -12.86 10.32 -1.71
C GLN A 367 -13.42 11.59 -2.36
N ILE A 368 -12.66 12.16 -3.30
CA ILE A 368 -13.17 13.24 -4.15
C ILE A 368 -13.78 12.64 -5.41
N CYS A 369 -15.03 12.99 -5.67
CA CYS A 369 -15.93 12.37 -6.63
C CYS A 369 -16.44 13.37 -7.65
N GLY A 370 -16.85 12.86 -8.82
CA GLY A 370 -17.41 13.67 -9.90
C GLY A 370 -16.64 13.49 -11.21
N SER A 371 -17.31 13.82 -12.32
CA SER A 371 -16.75 13.75 -13.68
C SER A 371 -15.68 14.80 -13.97
N ASN A 372 -15.54 15.78 -13.09
CA ASN A 372 -14.61 16.91 -13.15
C ASN A 372 -13.32 16.67 -12.35
N VAL A 373 -13.24 15.54 -11.65
CA VAL A 373 -12.12 15.14 -10.82
C VAL A 373 -11.14 14.33 -11.68
N PRO A 374 -9.84 14.63 -11.65
CA PRO A 374 -8.81 13.67 -12.02
C PRO A 374 -8.98 12.44 -11.11
N TRP A 375 -9.60 11.40 -11.65
CA TRP A 375 -10.26 10.27 -10.99
C TRP A 375 -9.78 9.88 -9.59
N THR A 376 -10.74 9.89 -8.65
CA THR A 376 -10.82 9.22 -7.34
C THR A 376 -9.51 9.12 -6.58
N MET A 377 -9.06 10.22 -5.97
CA MET A 377 -8.00 10.15 -4.96
C MET A 377 -8.40 9.14 -3.88
N THR A 378 -7.57 8.09 -3.74
CA THR A 378 -7.73 7.04 -2.76
C THR A 378 -6.55 7.09 -1.83
N ASN A 379 -6.79 7.37 -0.55
CA ASN A 379 -5.73 7.37 0.47
C ASN A 379 -5.76 6.06 1.30
N THR A 380 -4.58 5.74 1.82
CA THR A 380 -3.94 4.45 2.04
C THR A 380 -3.98 3.88 3.46
N SER A 381 -3.60 2.59 3.45
CA SER A 381 -2.93 1.78 4.48
C SER A 381 -3.65 1.50 5.79
N GLU A 382 -4.47 0.45 5.79
CA GLU A 382 -4.41 -0.53 6.88
C GLU A 382 -4.26 -1.92 6.23
N PRO A 383 -3.22 -2.71 6.55
CA PRO A 383 -3.16 -4.09 6.11
C PRO A 383 -4.31 -4.86 6.78
N ALA A 384 -5.27 -5.35 5.99
CA ALA A 384 -6.27 -6.26 6.54
C ALA A 384 -5.73 -7.69 6.51
N ALA A 385 -6.16 -8.52 7.46
CA ALA A 385 -5.78 -9.93 7.46
C ALA A 385 -6.19 -10.66 6.17
N ALA A 386 -7.27 -10.23 5.52
CA ALA A 386 -7.68 -10.78 4.23
C ALA A 386 -6.65 -10.54 3.11
N ASP A 387 -5.93 -9.41 3.14
CA ASP A 387 -4.92 -9.07 2.14
C ASP A 387 -3.62 -9.84 2.40
N LEU A 388 -3.26 -10.02 3.67
CA LEU A 388 -2.17 -10.93 4.04
C LEU A 388 -2.47 -12.35 3.60
N ALA A 389 -3.70 -12.83 3.83
CA ALA A 389 -4.12 -14.16 3.43
C ALA A 389 -4.02 -14.35 1.90
N ARG A 390 -4.28 -13.31 1.10
CA ARG A 390 -4.10 -13.36 -0.34
C ARG A 390 -2.65 -13.62 -0.74
N GLN A 391 -1.69 -12.87 -0.19
CA GLN A 391 -0.26 -13.14 -0.45
C GLN A 391 0.17 -14.49 0.12
N ALA A 392 -0.40 -14.93 1.24
CA ALA A 392 -0.09 -16.24 1.81
C ALA A 392 -0.59 -17.39 0.91
N ILE A 393 -1.73 -17.24 0.22
CA ILE A 393 -2.35 -18.28 -0.63
C ILE A 393 -1.81 -18.27 -2.06
N ALA A 394 -1.48 -17.09 -2.60
CA ALA A 394 -1.00 -16.91 -3.96
C ALA A 394 0.16 -15.91 -3.97
N PRO A 395 1.35 -16.32 -3.51
CA PRO A 395 2.45 -15.40 -3.29
C PRO A 395 2.97 -14.80 -4.59
N ILE A 396 3.02 -13.47 -4.64
CA ILE A 396 3.84 -12.73 -5.61
C ILE A 396 5.30 -12.83 -5.21
N ASP A 397 6.18 -13.12 -6.16
CA ASP A 397 7.63 -13.21 -5.95
C ASP A 397 8.26 -11.84 -5.64
N PHE A 398 8.87 -11.75 -4.46
CA PHE A 398 9.61 -10.58 -3.97
C PHE A 398 11.11 -10.82 -3.84
N ASP A 399 11.64 -11.95 -4.30
CA ASP A 399 13.02 -12.36 -4.04
C ASP A 399 14.05 -11.41 -4.66
N TRP A 400 13.70 -10.78 -5.78
CA TRP A 400 14.53 -9.74 -6.39
C TRP A 400 14.74 -8.50 -5.51
N MET A 401 13.89 -8.27 -4.49
CA MET A 401 14.05 -7.16 -3.56
C MET A 401 15.12 -7.43 -2.51
N VAL A 402 15.52 -8.69 -2.30
CA VAL A 402 16.46 -9.08 -1.25
C VAL A 402 17.86 -8.62 -1.62
N THR A 403 18.42 -7.73 -0.80
CA THR A 403 19.76 -7.18 -1.00
C THR A 403 20.74 -7.61 0.07
N GLY A 404 20.26 -8.11 1.21
CA GLY A 404 21.13 -8.69 2.22
C GLY A 404 20.37 -9.54 3.22
N VAL A 405 21.08 -10.47 3.84
CA VAL A 405 20.53 -11.40 4.82
C VAL A 405 21.46 -11.54 6.02
N VAL A 406 20.90 -11.91 7.16
CA VAL A 406 21.64 -12.11 8.40
C VAL A 406 20.94 -13.10 9.31
N GLY A 407 21.67 -13.71 10.23
CA GLY A 407 21.12 -14.44 11.37
C GLY A 407 20.64 -13.50 12.47
N LEU A 408 19.81 -14.00 13.38
CA LEU A 408 19.28 -13.18 14.50
C LEU A 408 20.38 -12.43 15.28
N ASN A 409 21.53 -13.06 15.55
CA ASN A 409 22.58 -12.45 16.35
C ASN A 409 23.27 -11.26 15.65
N GLY A 410 23.24 -11.22 14.32
CA GLY A 410 23.82 -10.13 13.52
C GLY A 410 22.81 -9.03 13.16
N ALA A 411 21.55 -9.13 13.62
CA ALA A 411 20.50 -8.19 13.24
C ALA A 411 20.81 -6.74 13.66
N VAL A 412 21.44 -6.53 14.81
CA VAL A 412 21.83 -5.18 15.28
C VAL A 412 22.88 -4.58 14.35
N ASP A 413 23.95 -5.33 14.05
CA ASP A 413 25.01 -4.89 13.14
C ASP A 413 24.48 -4.59 11.73
N MET A 414 23.56 -5.42 11.24
CA MET A 414 22.87 -5.16 9.98
C MET A 414 22.09 -3.85 10.05
N MET A 415 21.30 -3.63 11.10
CA MET A 415 20.51 -2.40 11.26
C MET A 415 21.39 -1.15 11.37
N GLU A 416 22.54 -1.23 12.04
CA GLU A 416 23.51 -0.12 12.10
C GLU A 416 24.10 0.19 10.71
N LYS A 417 24.54 -0.83 9.98
CA LYS A 417 25.10 -0.68 8.62
C LYS A 417 24.07 -0.16 7.63
N VAL A 418 22.87 -0.75 7.62
CA VAL A 418 21.75 -0.35 6.77
C VAL A 418 21.29 1.06 7.14
N GLY A 419 21.25 1.41 8.43
CA GLY A 419 20.92 2.76 8.90
C GLY A 419 21.93 3.79 8.38
N ALA A 420 23.23 3.50 8.50
CA ALA A 420 24.30 4.41 8.10
C ALA A 420 24.38 4.61 6.58
N SER A 421 24.22 3.55 5.79
CA SER A 421 24.35 3.59 4.33
C SER A 421 23.03 3.82 3.59
N SER A 422 21.90 3.60 4.25
CA SER A 422 20.55 3.69 3.68
C SER A 422 20.42 3.05 2.29
N PRO A 423 20.89 1.79 2.13
CA PRO A 423 20.97 1.11 0.85
C PRO A 423 19.56 0.86 0.28
N PHE A 424 19.49 0.66 -1.02
CA PHE A 424 18.25 0.27 -1.70
C PHE A 424 18.00 -1.24 -1.49
N GLY A 425 16.73 -1.66 -1.42
CA GLY A 425 16.32 -3.06 -1.25
C GLY A 425 15.78 -3.45 0.13
N SER A 426 15.54 -4.75 0.32
CA SER A 426 15.03 -5.38 1.53
C SER A 426 16.11 -6.26 2.19
N PHE A 427 16.09 -6.28 3.52
CA PHE A 427 17.06 -7.02 4.34
C PHE A 427 16.33 -7.99 5.25
N PHE A 428 16.80 -9.24 5.30
CA PHE A 428 16.09 -10.31 5.99
C PHE A 428 16.90 -10.90 7.14
N VAL A 429 16.20 -11.18 8.23
CA VAL A 429 16.76 -11.84 9.41
C VAL A 429 16.22 -13.26 9.50
N PHE A 430 17.11 -14.25 9.44
CA PHE A 430 16.78 -15.64 9.69
C PHE A 430 16.93 -15.94 11.18
N ASN A 431 15.79 -16.16 11.84
CA ASN A 431 15.78 -16.52 13.26
C ASN A 431 16.41 -17.89 13.53
N ASP A 432 16.15 -18.86 12.66
CA ASP A 432 16.57 -20.24 12.84
C ASP A 432 18.04 -20.48 12.43
N LEU A 433 18.68 -19.46 11.85
CA LEU A 433 20.09 -19.44 11.47
C LEU A 433 20.84 -18.35 12.27
N PRO A 434 20.86 -18.41 13.61
CA PRO A 434 21.21 -17.26 14.46
C PRO A 434 22.63 -16.72 14.22
N ASN A 435 23.56 -17.56 13.74
CA ASN A 435 24.97 -17.21 13.53
C ASN A 435 25.32 -16.86 12.08
N LEU A 436 24.35 -16.86 11.15
CA LEU A 436 24.60 -16.45 9.78
C LEU A 436 25.13 -15.01 9.76
N PRO A 437 26.35 -14.73 9.24
CA PRO A 437 26.88 -13.38 9.19
C PRO A 437 26.05 -12.49 8.27
N PHE A 438 26.09 -11.19 8.51
CA PHE A 438 25.45 -10.24 7.59
C PHE A 438 26.20 -10.23 6.25
N VAL A 439 25.50 -10.57 5.19
CA VAL A 439 26.04 -10.68 3.82
C VAL A 439 25.08 -10.05 2.82
N ASP A 440 25.64 -9.35 1.83
CA ASP A 440 24.84 -8.91 0.67
C ASP A 440 24.41 -10.13 -0.14
N ALA A 441 23.22 -10.08 -0.73
CA ALA A 441 22.56 -11.20 -1.40
C ALA A 441 23.12 -11.47 -2.81
N THR A 442 24.44 -11.63 -2.93
CA THR A 442 25.13 -11.98 -4.17
C THR A 442 26.05 -13.17 -3.98
N SER A 443 26.25 -13.97 -5.03
CA SER A 443 27.19 -15.09 -5.01
C SER A 443 28.62 -14.67 -4.65
N GLU A 444 29.07 -13.49 -5.12
CA GLU A 444 30.39 -12.95 -4.79
C GLU A 444 30.54 -12.65 -3.30
N SER A 445 29.58 -11.92 -2.72
CA SER A 445 29.60 -11.59 -1.29
C SER A 445 29.52 -12.83 -0.41
N PHE A 446 28.72 -13.82 -0.81
CA PHE A 446 28.64 -15.11 -0.12
C PHE A 446 29.95 -15.89 -0.20
N ARG A 447 30.61 -15.95 -1.37
CA ARG A 447 31.93 -16.60 -1.52
C ARG A 447 33.00 -15.91 -0.69
N ALA A 448 33.02 -14.58 -0.65
CA ALA A 448 33.93 -13.81 0.18
C ALA A 448 33.72 -14.09 1.68
N ALA A 449 32.46 -14.12 2.12
CA ALA A 449 32.12 -14.46 3.51
C ALA A 449 32.49 -15.91 3.85
N ALA A 450 32.26 -16.86 2.94
CA ALA A 450 32.63 -18.26 3.11
C ALA A 450 34.14 -18.45 3.30
N ALA A 451 34.97 -17.69 2.57
CA ALA A 451 36.41 -17.72 2.69
C ALA A 451 36.91 -17.26 4.08
N ALA A 452 36.20 -16.31 4.70
CA ALA A 452 36.47 -15.82 6.05
C ALA A 452 35.85 -16.71 7.16
N ALA A 453 34.85 -17.51 6.84
CA ALA A 453 34.14 -18.38 7.76
C ALA A 453 34.84 -19.75 7.93
N SER A 454 34.36 -20.55 8.89
CA SER A 454 34.81 -21.92 9.13
C SER A 454 33.63 -22.84 9.48
N GLY A 455 33.82 -24.16 9.42
CA GLY A 455 32.79 -25.13 9.80
C GLY A 455 31.51 -25.00 8.96
N LEU A 456 30.35 -25.07 9.63
CA LEU A 456 29.03 -25.04 9.00
C LEU A 456 28.76 -23.73 8.25
N ASP A 457 29.17 -22.59 8.82
CA ASP A 457 28.98 -21.28 8.19
C ASP A 457 29.66 -21.21 6.82
N ARG A 458 30.88 -21.74 6.69
CA ARG A 458 31.58 -21.81 5.39
C ARG A 458 30.81 -22.68 4.38
N ALA A 459 30.33 -23.85 4.82
CA ALA A 459 29.60 -24.77 3.95
C ALA A 459 28.28 -24.14 3.48
N ALA A 460 27.51 -23.55 4.39
CA ALA A 460 26.26 -22.86 4.12
C ALA A 460 26.44 -21.71 3.13
N LEU A 461 27.40 -20.82 3.40
CA LEU A 461 27.66 -19.66 2.54
C LEU A 461 28.15 -20.09 1.14
N SER A 462 28.96 -21.14 1.05
CA SER A 462 29.43 -21.65 -0.25
C SER A 462 28.29 -22.24 -1.07
N ALA A 463 27.45 -23.09 -0.47
CA ALA A 463 26.33 -23.72 -1.15
C ALA A 463 25.28 -22.69 -1.60
N ALA A 464 24.95 -21.73 -0.72
CA ALA A 464 24.04 -20.65 -1.07
C ALA A 464 24.62 -19.73 -2.16
N ALA A 465 25.95 -19.51 -2.21
CA ALA A 465 26.56 -18.76 -3.29
C ALA A 465 26.34 -19.41 -4.66
N ASP A 466 26.46 -20.73 -4.74
CA ASP A 466 26.25 -21.46 -6.00
C ASP A 466 24.78 -21.43 -6.43
N ALA A 467 23.85 -21.50 -5.47
CA ALA A 467 22.43 -21.29 -5.74
C ALA A 467 22.17 -19.87 -6.30
N LEU A 468 22.72 -18.82 -5.67
CA LEU A 468 22.58 -17.44 -6.14
C LEU A 468 23.19 -17.23 -7.54
N ASP A 469 24.37 -17.81 -7.79
CA ASP A 469 25.06 -17.69 -9.09
C ASP A 469 24.21 -18.29 -10.22
N SER A 470 23.64 -19.48 -9.98
CA SER A 470 22.74 -20.13 -10.94
C SER A 470 21.42 -19.40 -11.18
N HIS A 471 21.04 -18.47 -10.28
CA HIS A 471 19.83 -17.64 -10.38
C HIS A 471 20.14 -16.18 -10.72
N GLY A 472 21.32 -15.89 -11.29
CA GLY A 472 21.67 -14.54 -11.75
C GLY A 472 21.77 -13.53 -10.61
N ASN A 473 22.20 -13.96 -9.42
CA ASN A 473 22.27 -13.20 -8.18
C ASN A 473 20.92 -12.63 -7.70
N SER A 474 19.80 -13.22 -8.12
CA SER A 474 18.52 -13.01 -7.44
C SER A 474 18.41 -13.99 -6.27
N TRP A 475 17.82 -13.54 -5.16
CA TRP A 475 17.48 -14.46 -4.08
C TRP A 475 16.53 -15.53 -4.58
N CYS A 476 16.52 -16.69 -3.91
CA CYS A 476 15.67 -17.80 -4.28
C CYS A 476 15.54 -18.80 -3.12
N ARG A 477 14.49 -19.62 -3.20
CA ARG A 477 14.29 -20.78 -2.31
C ARG A 477 15.50 -21.71 -2.24
N ALA A 478 16.17 -21.98 -3.36
CA ALA A 478 17.34 -22.87 -3.38
C ALA A 478 18.50 -22.35 -2.53
N ALA A 479 18.69 -21.03 -2.46
CA ALA A 479 19.68 -20.42 -1.58
C ALA A 479 19.29 -20.58 -0.10
N GLU A 480 17.99 -20.45 0.22
CA GLU A 480 17.48 -20.71 1.57
C GLU A 480 17.67 -22.19 1.96
N GLU A 481 17.25 -23.13 1.11
CA GLU A 481 17.39 -24.57 1.37
C GLU A 481 18.85 -24.95 1.61
N ALA A 482 19.79 -24.42 0.82
CA ALA A 482 21.22 -24.64 0.99
C ALA A 482 21.75 -24.11 2.33
N LEU A 483 21.26 -22.94 2.78
CA LEU A 483 21.59 -22.43 4.11
C LEU A 483 21.07 -23.38 5.21
N TYR A 484 19.79 -23.74 5.17
CA TYR A 484 19.18 -24.58 6.21
C TYR A 484 19.80 -25.98 6.28
N GLU A 485 20.05 -26.61 5.12
CA GLU A 485 20.69 -27.93 5.02
C GLU A 485 22.06 -27.93 5.70
N ALA A 486 22.90 -26.94 5.40
CA ALA A 486 24.24 -26.85 5.96
C ALA A 486 24.26 -26.57 7.47
N TYR A 487 23.26 -25.87 8.01
CA TYR A 487 23.09 -25.69 9.46
C TYR A 487 22.44 -26.91 10.15
N GLY A 488 22.01 -27.92 9.38
CA GLY A 488 21.36 -29.11 9.92
C GLY A 488 19.97 -28.85 10.51
N VAL A 489 19.31 -27.78 10.07
CA VAL A 489 17.96 -27.42 10.50
C VAL A 489 16.97 -27.65 9.36
N PRO A 490 15.77 -28.19 9.62
CA PRO A 490 14.78 -28.38 8.56
C PRO A 490 14.36 -27.06 7.95
N TYR A 491 14.28 -27.00 6.62
CA TYR A 491 13.75 -25.83 5.93
C TYR A 491 12.23 -25.71 6.21
N PRO A 492 11.74 -24.56 6.75
CA PRO A 492 10.37 -24.45 7.24
C PRO A 492 9.26 -24.68 6.20
N LEU A 493 9.53 -24.49 4.90
CA LEU A 493 8.57 -24.76 3.81
C LEU A 493 8.69 -26.18 3.24
N ALA A 494 9.53 -27.04 3.82
CA ALA A 494 9.66 -28.44 3.45
C ALA A 494 9.13 -29.40 4.53
N LEU A 495 8.44 -28.86 5.56
CA LEU A 495 7.95 -29.57 6.73
C LEU A 495 6.49 -30.01 6.62
#